data_AF-A0AAJ0CDE0-F1
#
_entry.id   AF-A0AAJ0CDE0-F1
#
_cell.length_a   1.000
_cell.length_b   1.000
_cell.length_c   1.000
_cell.angle_alpha   90.00
_cell.angle_beta   90.00
_cell.angle_gamma   90.00
#
_symmetry.space_group_name_H-M   'P 1'
#
loop_
_entity.id
_entity.type
_entity.pdbx_description
1 polymer ?
#
loop_
_entity_poly.entity_id
_entity_poly.type
_entity_poly.pdbx_seq_one_letter_code
_entity_poly.pdbx_strand_id
1 'polypeptide(L)'
;MNRPPTCLHCHLRLRLRVLKPRRGLATLARTFADSRRPSIAPKPIIDIKHMRQNPELYELTCLERNYKDQAKNPAKILELHSKWQHLQKQGRSLRERSNLLRKLLAKPATSSGDNELQDVREMSRDQVQSEARDLKGQLSGIERGEAEAVAEMEALALAMPNLELKLQ
;
A
#
# COMPACT_ATOMS: atom_id res chain seq x y z
N MET A 1 15.48 -46.78 -34.90
CA MET A 1 14.66 -46.20 -33.81
C MET A 1 14.10 -47.34 -32.98
N ASN A 2 14.75 -47.67 -31.86
CA ASN A 2 14.41 -48.85 -31.06
C ASN A 2 13.57 -48.42 -29.85
N ARG A 3 12.26 -48.68 -29.88
CA ARG A 3 11.42 -48.59 -28.67
C ARG A 3 11.60 -49.89 -27.88
N PRO A 4 11.86 -49.84 -26.57
CA PRO A 4 11.94 -51.04 -25.75
C PRO A 4 10.59 -51.78 -25.76
N PRO A 5 10.56 -53.12 -25.77
CA PRO A 5 9.30 -53.87 -25.73
C PRO A 5 8.61 -53.64 -24.38
N THR A 6 7.55 -52.84 -24.39
CA THR A 6 6.66 -52.64 -23.23
C THR A 6 5.51 -53.64 -23.30
N CYS A 7 5.14 -54.26 -22.17
CA CYS A 7 4.02 -55.20 -22.14
C CYS A 7 2.68 -54.52 -22.48
N LEU A 8 1.71 -55.31 -22.95
CA LEU A 8 0.37 -54.84 -23.33
C LEU A 8 -0.33 -54.07 -22.19
N HIS A 9 -0.09 -54.46 -20.93
CA HIS A 9 -0.65 -53.78 -19.76
C HIS A 9 -0.05 -52.37 -19.53
N CYS A 10 1.24 -52.19 -19.80
CA CYS A 10 1.90 -50.88 -19.75
C CYS A 10 1.46 -49.96 -20.91
N HIS A 11 1.20 -50.55 -22.08
CA HIS A 11 0.76 -49.82 -23.27
C HIS A 11 -0.67 -49.24 -23.13
N LEU A 12 -1.57 -49.98 -22.47
CA LEU A 12 -2.93 -49.54 -22.15
C LEU A 12 -2.95 -48.42 -21.08
N ARG A 13 -2.10 -48.50 -20.04
CA ARG A 13 -2.00 -47.46 -19.00
C ARG A 13 -1.46 -46.12 -19.53
N LEU A 14 -0.56 -46.14 -20.51
CA LEU A 14 0.00 -44.93 -21.11
C LEU A 14 -1.01 -44.22 -22.03
N ARG A 15 -1.85 -44.97 -22.77
CA ARG A 15 -2.91 -44.38 -23.62
C ARG A 15 -4.02 -43.70 -22.80
N LEU A 16 -4.39 -44.25 -21.64
CA LEU A 16 -5.40 -43.65 -20.75
C LEU A 16 -4.92 -42.36 -20.05
N ARG A 17 -3.61 -42.04 -20.08
CA ARG A 17 -3.07 -40.76 -19.58
C ARG A 17 -3.16 -39.62 -20.59
N VAL A 18 -3.34 -39.91 -21.89
CA VAL A 18 -3.39 -38.90 -22.95
C VAL A 18 -4.76 -38.21 -23.03
N LEU A 19 -5.82 -38.87 -22.54
CA LEU A 19 -7.20 -38.37 -22.64
C LEU A 19 -7.76 -37.76 -21.35
N LYS A 20 -6.96 -37.63 -20.29
CA LYS A 20 -7.35 -36.74 -19.19
C LYS A 20 -6.92 -35.34 -19.56
N PRO A 21 -7.86 -34.37 -19.71
CA PRO A 21 -7.45 -32.98 -19.76
C PRO A 21 -6.61 -32.76 -18.51
N ARG A 22 -5.35 -32.34 -18.71
CA ARG A 22 -4.60 -31.70 -17.63
C ARG A 22 -5.52 -30.59 -17.19
N ARG A 23 -6.23 -30.78 -16.07
CA ARG A 23 -6.73 -29.65 -15.29
C ARG A 23 -5.51 -28.77 -15.20
N GLY A 24 -5.54 -27.64 -15.91
CA GLY A 24 -4.45 -26.68 -15.84
C GLY A 24 -4.16 -26.58 -14.36
N LEU A 25 -2.91 -26.82 -13.96
CA LEU A 25 -2.50 -26.29 -12.67
C LEU A 25 -2.89 -24.83 -12.79
N ALA A 26 -3.98 -24.45 -12.11
CA ALA A 26 -4.14 -23.07 -11.73
C ALA A 26 -2.77 -22.75 -11.17
N THR A 27 -2.08 -21.83 -11.83
CA THR A 27 -0.95 -21.14 -11.26
C THR A 27 -1.53 -20.54 -10.00
N LEU A 28 -1.54 -21.33 -8.92
CA LEU A 28 -1.79 -20.88 -7.58
C LEU A 28 -0.65 -19.89 -7.42
N ALA A 29 -0.96 -18.63 -7.70
CA ALA A 29 -0.13 -17.51 -7.39
C ALA A 29 0.28 -17.76 -5.96
N ARG A 30 1.54 -18.16 -5.81
CA ARG A 30 2.13 -18.56 -4.56
C ARG A 30 2.24 -17.28 -3.75
N THR A 31 1.15 -16.83 -3.13
CA THR A 31 1.16 -15.79 -2.09
C THR A 31 1.76 -16.41 -0.83
N PHE A 32 3.01 -16.84 -0.93
CA PHE A 32 3.77 -17.53 0.11
C PHE A 32 3.94 -16.65 1.36
N ALA A 33 3.86 -15.33 1.19
CA ALA A 33 4.09 -14.37 2.26
C ALA A 33 2.90 -14.23 3.22
N ASP A 34 1.66 -14.30 2.74
CA ASP A 34 0.47 -13.98 3.55
C ASP A 34 -0.17 -15.23 4.17
N SER A 35 -0.19 -16.35 3.43
CA SER A 35 -0.88 -17.57 3.84
C SER A 35 -0.14 -18.44 4.86
N ARG A 36 1.17 -18.22 5.08
CA ARG A 36 1.98 -19.00 6.03
C ARG A 36 2.28 -18.28 7.33
N ARG A 37 1.82 -17.03 7.48
CA ARG A 37 2.21 -16.21 8.60
C ARG A 37 1.17 -16.31 9.73
N PRO A 38 1.57 -16.69 10.95
CA PRO A 38 0.65 -16.63 12.08
C PRO A 38 0.25 -15.17 12.33
N SER A 39 -1.01 -14.94 12.71
CA SER A 39 -1.57 -13.61 12.98
C SER A 39 -0.78 -12.76 13.99
N ILE A 40 0.10 -13.39 14.77
CA ILE A 40 0.90 -12.77 15.83
C ILE A 40 2.21 -12.15 15.28
N ALA A 41 2.68 -12.57 14.09
CA ALA A 41 3.97 -12.11 13.58
C ALA A 41 3.90 -10.68 12.98
N PRO A 42 4.85 -9.78 13.31
CA PRO A 42 4.79 -8.35 12.95
C PRO A 42 5.03 -8.14 11.46
N LYS A 43 4.20 -7.38 10.74
CA LYS A 43 4.31 -7.13 9.27
C LYS A 43 5.77 -6.91 8.79
N PRO A 44 6.16 -7.44 7.62
CA PRO A 44 7.51 -7.24 7.11
C PRO A 44 7.79 -5.75 6.94
N ILE A 45 8.97 -5.31 7.39
CA ILE A 45 9.42 -3.93 7.27
C ILE A 45 10.22 -3.82 5.97
N ILE A 46 9.72 -3.00 5.04
CA ILE A 46 10.34 -2.79 3.73
C ILE A 46 10.85 -1.35 3.67
N ASP A 47 12.06 -1.17 3.14
CA ASP A 47 12.64 0.16 2.99
C ASP A 47 12.09 0.89 1.76
N ILE A 48 10.83 1.35 1.87
CA ILE A 48 10.16 2.16 0.86
C ILE A 48 10.88 3.49 0.66
N LYS A 49 11.62 3.99 1.67
CA LYS A 49 12.41 5.21 1.53
C LYS A 49 13.55 4.99 0.53
N HIS A 50 14.30 3.91 0.66
CA HIS A 50 15.37 3.58 -0.28
C HIS A 50 14.84 3.34 -1.71
N MET A 51 13.68 2.67 -1.85
CA MET A 51 13.00 2.50 -3.14
C MET A 51 12.68 3.82 -3.83
N ARG A 52 12.15 4.80 -3.07
CA ARG A 52 11.85 6.13 -3.61
C ARG A 52 13.10 6.92 -3.98
N GLN A 53 14.20 6.72 -3.28
CA GLN A 53 15.45 7.43 -3.57
C GLN A 53 16.18 6.86 -4.78
N ASN A 54 16.00 5.57 -5.07
CA ASN A 54 16.73 4.86 -6.12
C ASN A 54 15.79 4.05 -7.04
N PRO A 55 14.77 4.66 -7.67
CA PRO A 55 13.76 3.93 -8.44
C PRO A 55 14.36 3.12 -9.60
N GLU A 56 15.33 3.68 -10.30
CA GLU A 56 16.02 3.06 -11.45
C GLU A 56 16.74 1.77 -11.06
N LEU A 57 17.37 1.75 -9.87
CA LEU A 57 18.05 0.56 -9.35
C LEU A 57 17.08 -0.61 -9.16
N TYR A 58 15.89 -0.34 -8.61
CA TYR A 58 14.88 -1.37 -8.41
C TYR A 58 14.24 -1.81 -9.73
N GLU A 59 14.05 -0.88 -10.68
CA GLU A 59 13.59 -1.21 -12.03
C GLU A 59 14.57 -2.15 -12.75
N LEU A 60 15.86 -1.81 -12.74
CA LEU A 60 16.92 -2.64 -13.31
C LEU A 60 16.98 -4.00 -12.64
N THR A 61 16.92 -4.05 -11.30
CA THR A 61 16.89 -5.31 -10.55
C THR A 61 15.70 -6.18 -10.97
N CYS A 62 14.52 -5.57 -11.19
CA CYS A 62 13.36 -6.29 -11.69
C CYS A 62 13.60 -6.86 -13.09
N LEU A 63 14.17 -6.07 -14.00
CA LEU A 63 14.47 -6.50 -15.37
C LEU A 63 15.50 -7.63 -15.41
N GLU A 64 16.61 -7.50 -14.68
CA GLU A 64 17.67 -8.51 -14.59
C GLU A 64 17.15 -9.85 -14.04
N ARG A 65 16.21 -9.78 -13.08
CA ARG A 65 15.59 -10.96 -12.46
C ARG A 65 14.36 -11.47 -13.20
N ASN A 66 14.04 -10.91 -14.38
CA ASN A 66 12.90 -11.26 -15.23
C ASN A 66 11.50 -10.99 -14.59
N TYR A 67 11.40 -9.96 -13.75
CA TYR A 67 10.17 -9.40 -13.17
C TYR A 67 9.67 -8.19 -13.99
N LYS A 68 9.39 -8.42 -15.28
CA LYS A 68 9.07 -7.34 -16.23
C LYS A 68 7.81 -6.55 -15.88
N ASP A 69 6.81 -7.21 -15.30
CA ASP A 69 5.56 -6.56 -14.90
C ASP A 69 5.77 -5.65 -13.68
N GLN A 70 6.66 -6.04 -12.77
CA GLN A 70 6.98 -5.32 -11.53
C GLN A 70 8.02 -4.22 -11.74
N ALA A 71 8.73 -4.21 -12.88
CA ALA A 71 9.69 -3.16 -13.21
C ALA A 71 9.08 -1.73 -13.19
N LYS A 72 7.76 -1.62 -13.38
CA LYS A 72 7.01 -0.36 -13.31
C LYS A 72 6.65 0.07 -11.88
N ASN A 73 6.79 -0.81 -10.89
CA ASN A 73 6.37 -0.55 -9.52
C ASN A 73 7.15 0.59 -8.85
N PRO A 74 8.48 0.76 -9.02
CA PRO A 74 9.21 1.88 -8.44
C PRO A 74 8.65 3.24 -8.88
N ALA A 75 8.32 3.40 -10.17
CA ALA A 75 7.72 4.62 -10.69
C ALA A 75 6.33 4.88 -10.07
N LYS A 76 5.48 3.84 -9.96
CA LYS A 76 4.17 3.96 -9.29
C LYS A 76 4.30 4.33 -7.81
N ILE A 77 5.28 3.77 -7.10
CA ILE A 77 5.55 4.10 -5.70
C ILE A 77 5.89 5.58 -5.56
N LEU A 78 6.66 6.15 -6.49
CA LEU A 78 6.94 7.59 -6.50
C LEU A 78 5.68 8.44 -6.70
N GLU A 79 4.84 8.09 -7.67
CA GLU A 79 3.57 8.79 -7.91
C GLU A 79 2.64 8.74 -6.70
N LEU A 80 2.48 7.56 -6.09
CA LEU A 80 1.68 7.38 -4.87
C LEU A 80 2.26 8.18 -3.71
N HIS A 81 3.59 8.25 -3.59
CA HIS A 81 4.23 9.06 -2.57
C HIS A 81 3.94 10.55 -2.77
N SER A 82 3.99 11.05 -4.01
CA SER A 82 3.62 12.44 -4.32
C SER A 82 2.15 12.74 -3.98
N LYS A 83 1.23 11.81 -4.29
CA LYS A 83 -0.19 11.91 -3.89
C LYS A 83 -0.33 11.94 -2.36
N TRP A 84 0.36 11.06 -1.65
CA TRP A 84 0.36 11.01 -0.19
C TRP A 84 0.90 12.32 0.42
N GLN A 85 1.99 12.88 -0.13
CA GLN A 85 2.52 14.17 0.32
C GLN A 85 1.52 15.31 0.11
N HIS A 86 0.78 15.30 -0.99
CA HIS A 86 -0.27 16.28 -1.26
C HIS A 86 -1.40 16.19 -0.23
N LEU A 87 -1.89 14.97 0.04
CA LEU A 87 -2.91 14.71 1.06
C LEU A 87 -2.45 15.15 2.45
N GLN A 88 -1.19 14.87 2.81
CA GLN A 88 -0.60 15.31 4.08
C GLN A 88 -0.56 16.83 4.21
N LYS A 89 -0.17 17.55 3.15
CA LYS A 89 -0.18 19.03 3.13
C LYS A 89 -1.59 19.58 3.29
N GLN A 90 -2.58 19.01 2.59
CA GLN A 90 -3.98 19.40 2.73
C GLN A 90 -4.49 19.14 4.15
N GLY A 91 -4.23 17.95 4.67
CA GLY A 91 -4.65 17.52 6.00
C GLY A 91 -4.06 18.36 7.13
N ARG A 92 -2.84 18.89 6.99
CA ARG A 92 -2.20 19.70 8.03
C ARG A 92 -3.04 20.91 8.44
N SER A 93 -3.47 21.72 7.48
CA SER A 93 -4.30 22.91 7.74
C SER A 93 -5.63 22.57 8.43
N LEU A 94 -6.27 21.47 8.01
CA LEU A 94 -7.53 21.00 8.57
C LEU A 94 -7.35 20.44 9.99
N ARG A 95 -6.24 19.74 10.27
CA ARG A 95 -5.90 19.25 11.62
C ARG A 95 -5.61 20.41 12.57
N GLU A 96 -4.87 21.42 12.11
CA GLU A 96 -4.59 22.65 12.88
C GLU A 96 -5.91 23.34 13.26
N ARG A 97 -6.81 23.56 12.28
CA ARG A 97 -8.13 24.16 12.50
C ARG A 97 -9.03 23.32 13.41
N SER A 98 -9.06 22.00 13.22
CA SER A 98 -9.79 21.08 14.09
C SER A 98 -9.29 21.11 15.54
N ASN A 99 -7.97 21.24 15.74
CA ASN A 99 -7.38 21.36 17.07
C ASN A 99 -7.73 22.69 17.74
N LEU A 100 -7.80 23.81 17.00
CA LEU A 100 -8.27 25.09 17.53
C LEU A 100 -9.73 25.01 18.01
N LEU A 101 -10.62 24.41 17.21
CA LEU A 101 -12.02 24.19 17.60
C LEU A 101 -12.15 23.31 18.85
N ARG A 102 -11.35 22.23 18.94
CA ARG A 102 -11.32 21.37 20.14
C ARG A 102 -10.87 22.14 21.38
N LYS A 103 -9.86 23.00 21.26
CA LYS A 103 -9.39 23.85 22.38
C LYS A 103 -10.48 24.81 22.86
N LEU A 104 -11.21 25.44 21.94
CA LEU A 104 -12.33 26.32 22.27
C LEU A 104 -13.46 25.62 23.01
N LEU A 105 -13.89 24.47 22.49
CA LEU A 105 -14.95 23.67 23.10
C LEU A 105 -14.57 23.17 24.50
N ALA A 106 -13.28 22.87 24.74
CA ALA A 106 -12.80 22.39 26.03
C ALA A 106 -12.61 23.52 27.06
N LYS A 107 -12.19 24.72 26.65
CA LYS A 107 -11.86 25.84 27.56
C LYS A 107 -12.28 27.20 26.99
N PRO A 108 -13.58 27.56 27.06
CA PRO A 108 -14.06 28.84 26.55
C PRO A 108 -13.54 30.05 27.36
N ALA A 109 -13.24 29.88 28.65
CA ALA A 109 -12.93 30.98 29.57
C ALA A 109 -11.45 31.42 29.64
N THR A 110 -10.48 30.60 29.20
CA THR A 110 -9.03 30.87 29.40
C THR A 110 -8.29 31.38 28.17
N SER A 111 -8.94 31.61 27.05
CA SER A 111 -8.26 31.92 25.78
C SER A 111 -8.06 33.41 25.48
N SER A 112 -8.22 34.31 26.46
CA SER A 112 -8.24 35.77 26.24
C SER A 112 -6.93 36.39 25.72
N GLY A 113 -5.87 35.62 25.53
CA GLY A 113 -4.59 36.09 24.98
C GLY A 113 -4.16 35.48 23.64
N ASP A 114 -4.91 34.51 23.08
CA ASP A 114 -4.50 33.82 21.85
C ASP A 114 -5.17 34.45 20.61
N ASN A 115 -4.40 35.24 19.83
CA ASN A 115 -4.84 35.83 18.56
C ASN A 115 -5.38 34.77 17.58
N GLU A 116 -4.85 33.54 17.60
CA GLU A 116 -5.28 32.43 16.72
C GLU A 116 -6.70 31.92 17.01
N LEU A 117 -7.27 32.28 18.17
CA LEU A 117 -8.59 31.83 18.59
C LEU A 117 -9.67 32.89 18.35
N GLN A 118 -9.28 34.10 17.92
CA GLN A 118 -10.18 35.25 17.78
C GLN A 118 -11.22 35.00 16.69
N ASP A 119 -10.79 34.55 15.50
CA ASP A 119 -11.65 34.20 14.37
C ASP A 119 -12.70 33.12 14.73
N VAL A 120 -12.31 32.18 15.59
CA VAL A 120 -13.14 31.03 15.95
C VAL A 120 -14.05 31.35 17.15
N ARG A 121 -13.75 32.40 17.94
CA ARG A 121 -14.57 32.92 19.04
C ARG A 121 -15.76 33.73 18.57
N GLU A 122 -15.63 34.41 17.44
CA GLU A 122 -16.72 35.18 16.84
C GLU A 122 -17.82 34.26 16.28
N MET A 123 -17.53 32.96 16.12
CA MET A 123 -18.50 31.98 15.68
C MET A 123 -19.50 31.59 16.77
N SER A 124 -20.76 31.48 16.36
CA SER A 124 -21.82 30.91 17.19
C SER A 124 -21.58 29.42 17.50
N ARG A 125 -22.18 28.93 18.59
CA ARG A 125 -22.10 27.51 18.98
C ARG A 125 -22.53 26.56 17.85
N ASP A 126 -23.53 26.95 17.06
CA ASP A 126 -24.04 26.14 15.95
C ASP A 126 -23.06 26.11 14.79
N GLN A 127 -22.40 27.23 14.48
CA GLN A 127 -21.32 27.30 13.49
C GLN A 127 -20.10 26.46 13.90
N VAL A 128 -19.71 26.51 15.18
CA VAL A 128 -18.63 25.67 15.70
C VAL A 128 -18.96 24.17 15.55
N GLN A 129 -20.21 23.78 15.81
CA GLN A 129 -20.64 22.39 15.66
C GLN A 129 -20.73 21.95 14.19
N SER A 130 -21.22 22.80 13.29
CA SER A 130 -21.28 22.49 11.86
C SER A 130 -19.87 22.35 11.29
N GLU A 131 -18.98 23.31 11.58
CA GLU A 131 -17.61 23.28 11.09
C GLU A 131 -16.84 22.06 11.62
N ALA A 132 -17.04 21.69 12.89
CA ALA A 132 -16.43 20.48 13.45
C ALA A 132 -16.88 19.20 12.73
N ARG A 133 -18.16 19.11 12.31
CA ARG A 133 -18.67 17.98 11.52
C ARG A 133 -18.07 17.97 10.12
N ASP A 134 -17.98 19.12 9.48
CA ASP A 134 -17.42 19.26 8.14
C ASP A 134 -15.93 18.89 8.12
N LEU A 135 -15.15 19.41 9.06
CA LEU A 135 -13.74 19.07 9.22
C LEU A 135 -13.53 17.60 9.52
N LYS A 136 -14.37 16.98 10.34
CA LYS A 136 -14.32 15.53 10.58
C LYS A 136 -14.55 14.75 9.29
N GLY A 137 -15.52 15.16 8.47
CA GLY A 137 -15.78 14.56 7.17
C GLY A 137 -14.56 14.65 6.25
N GLN A 138 -14.03 15.86 6.07
CA GLN A 138 -12.85 16.11 5.22
C GLN A 138 -11.61 15.34 5.70
N LEU A 139 -11.31 15.39 7.00
CA LEU A 139 -10.18 14.67 7.58
C LEU A 139 -10.32 13.15 7.42
N SER A 140 -11.52 12.60 7.58
CA SER A 140 -11.75 11.15 7.38
C SER A 140 -11.52 10.70 5.94
N GLY A 141 -11.81 11.56 4.96
CA GLY A 141 -11.51 11.31 3.55
C GLY A 141 -10.01 11.34 3.27
N ILE A 142 -9.31 12.33 3.81
CA ILE A 142 -7.85 12.46 3.69
C ILE A 142 -7.14 11.28 4.35
N GLU A 143 -7.52 10.92 5.59
CA GLU A 143 -6.92 9.79 6.31
C GLU A 143 -7.11 8.47 5.56
N ARG A 144 -8.28 8.26 4.96
CA ARG A 144 -8.53 7.09 4.11
C ARG A 144 -7.61 7.08 2.88
N GLY A 145 -7.53 8.20 2.17
CA GLY A 145 -6.66 8.31 1.00
C GLY A 145 -5.17 8.16 1.35
N GLU A 146 -4.73 8.69 2.48
CA GLU A 146 -3.37 8.50 2.99
C GLU A 146 -3.10 7.01 3.28
N ALA A 147 -4.04 6.33 3.95
CA ALA A 147 -3.92 4.91 4.28
C ALA A 147 -3.93 4.02 3.03
N GLU A 148 -4.80 4.31 2.05
CA GLU A 148 -4.85 3.61 0.77
C GLU A 148 -3.54 3.76 -0.01
N ALA A 149 -3.01 4.98 -0.10
CA ALA A 149 -1.74 5.24 -0.78
C ALA A 149 -0.57 4.50 -0.12
N VAL A 150 -0.52 4.46 1.22
CA VAL A 150 0.51 3.71 1.95
C VAL A 150 0.37 2.21 1.74
N ALA A 151 -0.84 1.66 1.83
CA ALA A 151 -1.10 0.24 1.62
C ALA A 151 -0.74 -0.19 0.18
N GLU A 152 -1.04 0.63 -0.82
CA GLU A 152 -0.67 0.35 -2.20
C GLU A 152 0.85 0.42 -2.42
N MET A 153 1.53 1.42 -1.84
CA MET A 153 3.00 1.48 -1.85
C MET A 153 3.62 0.23 -1.23
N GLU A 154 3.12 -0.22 -0.07
CA GLU A 154 3.57 -1.46 0.59
C GLU A 154 3.32 -2.70 -0.27
N ALA A 155 2.15 -2.82 -0.90
CA ALA A 155 1.82 -3.94 -1.76
C ALA A 155 2.71 -4.00 -3.01
N LEU A 156 2.97 -2.84 -3.64
CA LEU A 156 3.88 -2.73 -4.77
C LEU A 156 5.32 -3.07 -4.37
N ALA A 157 5.74 -2.64 -3.18
CA ALA A 157 7.05 -2.91 -2.61
C ALA A 157 7.25 -4.40 -2.31
N LEU A 158 6.23 -5.06 -1.73
CA LEU A 158 6.22 -6.50 -1.44
C LEU A 158 6.32 -7.37 -2.70
N ALA A 159 5.82 -6.88 -3.83
CA ALA A 159 5.84 -7.61 -5.08
C ALA A 159 7.21 -7.57 -5.79
N MET A 160 8.09 -6.64 -5.41
CA MET A 160 9.41 -6.51 -6.03
C MET A 160 10.40 -7.53 -5.42
N PRO A 161 11.36 -8.03 -6.23
CA PRO A 161 12.44 -8.85 -5.71
C PRO A 161 13.35 -8.05 -4.78
N ASN A 162 14.07 -8.75 -3.90
CA ASN A 162 15.08 -8.09 -3.05
C ASN A 162 16.19 -7.49 -3.93
N LEU A 163 16.75 -6.36 -3.49
CA LEU A 163 17.94 -5.79 -4.12
C LEU A 163 19.08 -6.78 -4.06
N GLU A 164 19.70 -7.03 -5.21
CA GLU A 164 20.96 -7.76 -5.26
C GLU A 164 22.08 -6.72 -5.25
N LEU A 165 22.94 -6.77 -4.23
CA LEU A 165 24.16 -5.98 -4.16
C LEU A 165 25.09 -6.46 -5.29
N LYS A 166 24.96 -5.89 -6.49
CA LYS A 166 26.13 -5.73 -7.35
C LYS A 166 26.92 -4.57 -6.75
N LEU A 167 27.82 -4.90 -5.83
CA LEU A 167 28.92 -4.03 -5.44
C LEU A 167 29.56 -3.51 -6.73
N GLN A 168 29.36 -2.22 -7.02
CA GLN A 168 30.21 -1.48 -7.94
C GLN A 168 31.38 -0.91 -7.13
#